data_AF-A0A838ES98-F1
#
_entry.id   AF-A0A838ES98-F1
#
_cell.length_a   1.000
_cell.length_b   1.000
_cell.length_c   1.000
_cell.angle_alpha   90.00
_cell.angle_beta   90.00
_cell.angle_gamma   90.00
#
_symmetry.space_group_name_H-M   'P 1'
#
loop_
_entity.id
_entity.type
_entity.pdbx_description
1 polymer ?
#
loop_
_entity_poly.entity_id
_entity_poly.type
_entity_poly.pdbx_seq_one_letter_code
_entity_poly.pdbx_strand_id
1 'polypeptide(L)'
;MTKNIWQPLPKIVLPSPVFTLAAGHNGIWAGGTGGVAWYPGPVQESIDQPGNEDGSRWQTRNSALQISLVTALTYIEGLLLAGSIEGIAYSQDEGRHWRQADLEDGVAAITAFALSPHFSVDHTAVAATIENGILRTDDGGLSWTNASFGLENFEVTALAWFTGSTVLAATSDGIYRSSNAGRAWRRVYAGEELGIDTIAYLSDKILLATMENGDLLRSVDSGTHWSIDESGLHDIHILSLLIPPTQHSRETLFVGTFERGLLCSHDAGQHWETVYNDVVLSLIASDTTLYAGTNTGISVSVDAGQTWRGLPYPPIHDLRHLFVYKGQPLLSGAYAGVTHYTGFDWQILTGLPQILTATAIAPDDSLLLSSAEGFTRISVEDIKGYVGREYNGEAHAYTQSGPYGNGQTIGLLTFRKSGSSWQAWAASEDGRLLLRSDDRGTTWQSLQPPFGILPLVTLQAFPQRLVAATYDPRQYHVCIWSSLDDGETWERGLEVETQWPLVATCADPPIVTISSIMLLQDASGQWNRVSIGSNSGMIRRVVSIRRNDQDNSTNTTLIALTTTDLQRSDDWGASWQQDNGELSAEQIIDIAVDETYLYVLLSGGQIARREM
;
A
#
# COMPACT_ATOMS: atom_id res chain seq x y z
N MET A 1 11.92 -10.39 37.94
CA MET A 1 12.69 -9.94 36.76
C MET A 1 12.54 -10.98 35.66
N THR A 2 11.31 -11.19 35.19
CA THR A 2 11.05 -11.87 33.92
C THR A 2 11.52 -10.92 32.83
N LYS A 3 12.45 -11.37 31.99
CA LYS A 3 13.07 -10.53 30.98
C LYS A 3 12.00 -10.11 29.96
N ASN A 4 12.02 -8.83 29.56
CA ASN A 4 11.27 -8.26 28.42
C ASN A 4 11.74 -8.88 27.09
N ILE A 5 11.61 -10.20 26.92
CA ILE A 5 12.02 -10.92 25.72
C ILE A 5 10.82 -11.04 24.80
N TRP A 6 10.96 -10.48 23.60
CA TRP A 6 10.04 -10.69 22.50
C TRP A 6 10.20 -12.10 21.95
N GLN A 7 9.09 -12.82 21.85
CA GLN A 7 9.01 -14.11 21.19
C GLN A 7 8.50 -13.89 19.77
N PRO A 8 9.32 -14.12 18.73
CA PRO A 8 8.87 -14.02 17.36
C PRO A 8 7.81 -15.09 17.08
N LEU A 9 6.78 -14.71 16.32
CA LEU A 9 5.87 -15.65 15.68
C LEU A 9 6.40 -16.04 14.29
N PRO A 10 5.90 -17.13 13.69
CA PRO A 10 6.24 -17.49 12.32
C PRO A 10 6.13 -16.30 11.37
N LYS A 11 7.09 -16.18 10.45
CA LYS A 11 7.09 -15.11 9.46
C LYS A 11 5.93 -15.31 8.49
N ILE A 12 5.30 -14.20 8.12
CA ILE A 12 4.21 -14.20 7.15
C ILE A 12 4.77 -14.31 5.73
N VAL A 13 4.18 -15.21 4.95
CA VAL A 13 4.50 -15.44 3.54
C VAL A 13 3.20 -15.32 2.76
N LEU A 14 2.96 -14.16 2.16
CA LEU A 14 1.73 -13.85 1.45
C LEU A 14 1.99 -13.61 -0.03
N PRO A 15 1.09 -14.10 -0.92
CA PRO A 15 1.07 -13.59 -2.28
C PRO A 15 0.72 -12.10 -2.25
N SER A 16 1.41 -11.32 -3.05
CA SER A 16 1.21 -9.87 -3.12
C SER A 16 1.49 -9.35 -4.54
N PRO A 17 0.69 -8.41 -5.05
CA PRO A 17 0.95 -7.81 -6.36
C PRO A 17 2.31 -7.14 -6.44
N VAL A 18 3.03 -7.42 -7.53
CA VAL A 18 4.27 -6.75 -7.90
C VAL A 18 4.02 -5.86 -9.10
N PHE A 19 3.73 -4.59 -8.83
CA PHE A 19 3.36 -3.61 -9.85
C PHE A 19 4.54 -3.19 -10.72
N THR A 20 5.76 -3.24 -10.18
CA THR A 20 6.94 -2.79 -10.91
C THR A 20 8.19 -3.55 -10.52
N LEU A 21 9.09 -3.68 -11.48
CA LEU A 21 10.38 -4.33 -11.34
C LEU A 21 11.48 -3.42 -11.89
N ALA A 22 12.65 -3.44 -11.26
CA ALA A 22 13.85 -2.82 -11.82
C ALA A 22 15.03 -3.79 -11.82
N ALA A 23 15.77 -3.84 -12.93
CA ALA A 23 16.97 -4.65 -13.04
C ALA A 23 18.15 -3.94 -12.36
N GLY A 24 18.91 -4.67 -11.55
CA GLY A 24 20.14 -4.20 -10.95
C GLY A 24 21.33 -5.07 -11.33
N HIS A 25 22.53 -4.56 -11.07
CA HIS A 25 23.80 -5.20 -11.49
C HIS A 25 24.03 -6.61 -10.90
N ASN A 26 23.28 -7.00 -9.85
CA ASN A 26 23.42 -8.27 -9.14
C ASN A 26 22.07 -8.86 -8.69
N GLY A 27 20.96 -8.47 -9.32
CA GLY A 27 19.64 -8.93 -8.90
C GLY A 27 18.52 -8.03 -9.40
N ILE A 28 17.33 -8.25 -8.85
CA ILE A 28 16.13 -7.48 -9.19
C ILE A 28 15.58 -6.75 -7.98
N TRP A 29 14.94 -5.63 -8.25
CA TRP A 29 14.15 -4.88 -7.29
C TRP A 29 12.68 -5.07 -7.62
N ALA A 30 11.87 -5.26 -6.59
CA ALA A 30 10.43 -5.39 -6.69
C ALA A 30 9.76 -4.26 -5.92
N GLY A 31 8.88 -3.52 -6.59
CA GLY A 31 7.98 -2.55 -6.00
C GLY A 31 6.56 -3.09 -6.01
N GLY A 32 5.86 -2.93 -4.88
CA GLY A 32 4.50 -3.42 -4.74
C GLY A 32 3.77 -2.76 -3.58
N THR A 33 2.77 -3.46 -3.06
CA THR A 33 2.06 -3.03 -1.84
C THR A 33 3.04 -3.07 -0.66
N GLY A 34 3.13 -2.00 0.14
CA GLY A 34 4.00 -1.97 1.32
C GLY A 34 5.49 -1.70 1.08
N GLY A 35 5.90 -1.41 -0.17
CA GLY A 35 7.21 -0.81 -0.47
C GLY A 35 8.06 -1.58 -1.46
N VAL A 36 9.38 -1.59 -1.20
CA VAL A 36 10.41 -2.14 -2.09
C VAL A 36 11.16 -3.29 -1.42
N ALA A 37 11.44 -4.35 -2.18
CA ALA A 37 12.33 -5.44 -1.79
C ALA A 37 13.36 -5.74 -2.88
N TRP A 38 14.49 -6.30 -2.49
CA TRP A 38 15.57 -6.70 -3.38
C TRP A 38 15.80 -8.20 -3.33
N TYR A 39 15.96 -8.81 -4.49
CA TYR A 39 16.33 -10.21 -4.64
C TYR A 39 17.68 -10.32 -5.35
N PRO A 40 18.70 -10.93 -4.72
CA PRO A 40 19.97 -11.19 -5.39
C PRO A 40 19.77 -12.19 -6.51
N GLY A 41 20.37 -11.93 -7.68
CA GLY A 41 20.22 -12.74 -8.88
C GLY A 41 20.56 -14.23 -8.65
N PRO A 42 20.02 -15.14 -9.48
CA PRO A 42 20.31 -16.56 -9.39
C PRO A 42 21.81 -16.80 -9.66
N VAL A 43 22.54 -17.32 -8.66
CA VAL A 43 23.92 -17.79 -8.87
C VAL A 43 23.84 -19.08 -9.67
N GLN A 44 24.52 -19.12 -10.82
CA GLN A 44 24.45 -20.20 -11.81
C GLN A 44 24.92 -21.58 -11.30
N GLU A 45 25.39 -21.69 -10.05
CA GLU A 45 25.89 -22.95 -9.46
C GLU A 45 25.19 -23.45 -8.20
N SER A 46 24.22 -22.75 -7.59
CA SER A 46 23.37 -23.40 -6.56
C SER A 46 22.10 -22.61 -6.28
N ILE A 47 21.03 -22.97 -6.98
CA ILE A 47 19.67 -22.60 -6.57
C ILE A 47 19.22 -23.44 -5.35
N ASP A 48 19.99 -24.48 -4.98
CA ASP A 48 19.71 -25.40 -3.86
C ASP A 48 20.47 -25.07 -2.56
N GLN A 49 21.21 -23.97 -2.47
CA GLN A 49 21.70 -23.51 -1.17
C GLN A 49 20.58 -22.75 -0.46
N PRO A 50 20.10 -23.21 0.70
CA PRO A 50 19.09 -22.48 1.44
C PRO A 50 19.66 -21.09 1.77
N GLY A 51 18.94 -20.04 1.34
CA GLY A 51 19.01 -18.76 2.04
C GLY A 51 18.69 -18.96 3.52
N ASN A 52 18.96 -17.94 4.36
CA ASN A 52 18.59 -17.89 5.78
C ASN A 52 17.38 -18.76 6.12
N GLU A 53 17.41 -19.49 7.24
CA GLU A 53 16.45 -20.47 7.84
C GLU A 53 15.09 -20.79 7.12
N ASP A 54 14.48 -19.83 6.43
CA ASP A 54 13.27 -19.85 5.60
C ASP A 54 13.50 -20.13 4.08
N GLY A 55 14.75 -20.20 3.59
CA GLY A 55 15.07 -20.46 2.17
C GLY A 55 14.87 -19.28 1.20
N SER A 56 14.31 -18.15 1.66
CA SER A 56 14.13 -16.93 0.85
C SER A 56 15.37 -16.02 0.90
N ARG A 57 15.78 -15.49 -0.27
CA ARG A 57 16.91 -14.55 -0.42
C ARG A 57 16.49 -13.08 -0.44
N TRP A 58 15.19 -12.79 -0.30
CA TRP A 58 14.66 -11.43 -0.34
C TRP A 58 15.15 -10.58 0.84
N GLN A 59 15.48 -9.33 0.54
CA GLN A 59 15.80 -8.31 1.54
C GLN A 59 14.81 -7.17 1.41
N THR A 60 14.09 -6.85 2.49
CA THR A 60 13.21 -5.68 2.53
C THR A 60 14.05 -4.41 2.49
N ARG A 61 13.64 -3.43 1.68
CA ARG A 61 14.38 -2.21 1.35
C ARG A 61 13.44 -1.00 1.39
N ASN A 62 12.83 -0.76 2.55
CA ASN A 62 11.77 0.24 2.72
C ASN A 62 11.92 1.13 3.96
N SER A 63 13.11 1.21 4.57
CA SER A 63 13.30 2.06 5.75
C SER A 63 13.08 3.53 5.40
N ALA A 64 12.29 4.22 6.20
CA ALA A 64 11.86 5.61 5.98
C ALA A 64 11.15 5.86 4.63
N LEU A 65 10.68 4.82 3.94
CA LEU A 65 9.89 4.97 2.73
C LEU A 65 8.52 5.55 3.10
N GLN A 66 8.24 6.75 2.63
CA GLN A 66 7.01 7.50 2.94
C GLN A 66 5.88 7.22 1.95
N ILE A 67 6.13 6.38 0.94
CA ILE A 67 5.13 5.95 -0.03
C ILE A 67 4.68 4.52 0.26
N SER A 68 3.38 4.28 0.14
CA SER A 68 2.72 3.03 0.55
C SER A 68 2.59 2.00 -0.57
N LEU A 69 2.51 2.47 -1.81
CA LEU A 69 2.28 1.67 -3.01
C LEU A 69 3.30 2.02 -4.08
N VAL A 70 4.23 1.13 -4.39
CA VAL A 70 5.26 1.44 -5.40
C VAL A 70 4.80 0.95 -6.76
N THR A 71 4.42 1.88 -7.64
CA THR A 71 3.89 1.62 -8.99
C THR A 71 4.93 1.87 -10.09
N ALA A 72 5.92 2.72 -9.83
CA ALA A 72 7.06 2.95 -10.71
C ALA A 72 8.36 2.78 -9.93
N LEU A 73 9.32 2.04 -10.50
CA LEU A 73 10.62 1.82 -9.87
C LEU A 73 11.72 1.81 -10.94
N THR A 74 12.81 2.51 -10.67
CA THR A 74 14.02 2.42 -11.49
C THR A 74 15.26 2.36 -10.64
N TYR A 75 16.29 1.67 -11.14
CA TYR A 75 17.58 1.49 -10.48
C TYR A 75 18.70 1.84 -11.45
N ILE A 76 19.62 2.69 -11.02
CA ILE A 76 20.84 3.00 -11.77
C ILE A 76 21.97 3.35 -10.81
N GLU A 77 23.10 2.64 -10.90
CA GLU A 77 24.34 2.96 -10.16
C GLU A 77 24.16 3.23 -8.64
N GLY A 78 23.27 2.47 -7.99
CA GLY A 78 23.00 2.61 -6.55
C GLY A 78 21.90 3.63 -6.18
N LEU A 79 21.44 4.43 -7.13
CA LEU A 79 20.24 5.24 -7.02
C LEU A 79 19.00 4.39 -7.31
N LEU A 80 18.01 4.47 -6.42
CA LEU A 80 16.64 4.05 -6.68
C LEU A 80 15.72 5.26 -6.70
N LEU A 81 14.78 5.27 -7.65
CA LEU A 81 13.64 6.16 -7.65
C LEU A 81 12.37 5.31 -7.61
N ALA A 82 11.49 5.60 -6.67
CA ALA A 82 10.21 4.94 -6.50
C ALA A 82 9.09 5.98 -6.61
N GLY A 83 8.07 5.67 -7.39
CA GLY A 83 6.92 6.53 -7.64
C GLY A 83 5.63 5.87 -7.13
N SER A 84 4.74 6.70 -6.59
CA SER A 84 3.39 6.33 -6.16
C SER A 84 2.40 7.47 -6.40
N ILE A 85 1.16 7.27 -5.95
CA ILE A 85 0.15 8.33 -5.81
C ILE A 85 0.54 9.43 -4.78
N GLU A 86 1.46 9.14 -3.87
CA GLU A 86 1.97 10.05 -2.84
C GLU A 86 3.20 10.85 -3.30
N GLY A 87 3.67 10.63 -4.53
CA GLY A 87 4.79 11.34 -5.14
C GLY A 87 5.99 10.45 -5.44
N ILE A 88 7.19 11.04 -5.34
CA ILE A 88 8.47 10.38 -5.64
C ILE A 88 9.28 10.25 -4.36
N ALA A 89 9.85 9.06 -4.14
CA ALA A 89 10.88 8.82 -3.14
C ALA A 89 12.17 8.37 -3.82
N TYR A 90 13.31 8.72 -3.24
CA TYR A 90 14.62 8.31 -3.73
C TYR A 90 15.47 7.68 -2.64
N SER A 91 16.40 6.82 -3.05
CA SER A 91 17.43 6.24 -2.18
C SER A 91 18.76 6.21 -2.92
N GLN A 92 19.83 6.66 -2.25
CA GLN A 92 21.20 6.66 -2.79
C GLN A 92 22.07 5.56 -2.17
N ASP A 93 21.47 4.67 -1.37
CA ASP A 93 22.14 3.61 -0.62
C ASP A 93 21.48 2.25 -0.84
N GLU A 94 21.01 2.02 -2.08
CA GLU A 94 20.37 0.76 -2.50
C GLU A 94 19.13 0.41 -1.65
N GLY A 95 18.29 1.41 -1.39
CA GLY A 95 16.99 1.23 -0.72
C GLY A 95 17.11 0.96 0.78
N ARG A 96 18.30 1.21 1.38
CA ARG A 96 18.47 1.08 2.83
C ARG A 96 17.82 2.24 3.57
N HIS A 97 17.87 3.44 3.02
CA HIS A 97 17.12 4.61 3.50
C HIS A 97 16.51 5.37 2.32
N TRP A 98 15.26 5.78 2.50
CA TRP A 98 14.50 6.55 1.53
C TRP A 98 14.26 7.97 2.01
N ARG A 99 14.12 8.90 1.07
CA ARG A 99 13.71 10.28 1.29
C ARG A 99 12.68 10.67 0.25
N GLN A 100 11.73 11.52 0.62
CA GLN A 100 10.80 12.12 -0.34
C GLN A 100 11.56 13.13 -1.21
N ALA A 101 11.24 13.16 -2.50
CA ALA A 101 11.77 14.15 -3.43
C ALA A 101 10.98 15.46 -3.34
N ASP A 102 11.64 16.57 -3.65
CA ASP A 102 11.01 17.89 -3.68
C ASP A 102 10.27 18.08 -5.01
N LEU A 103 8.94 18.25 -4.96
CA LEU A 103 8.08 18.45 -6.13
C LEU A 103 7.57 19.90 -6.19
N GLU A 104 7.81 20.61 -7.29
CA GLU A 104 7.44 22.04 -7.45
C GLU A 104 5.94 22.30 -7.23
N ASP A 105 5.07 21.48 -7.79
CA ASP A 105 3.61 21.63 -7.74
C ASP A 105 2.94 20.78 -6.63
N GLY A 106 3.72 20.21 -5.71
CA GLY A 106 3.24 19.32 -4.65
C GLY A 106 3.09 17.86 -5.09
N VAL A 107 2.13 17.13 -4.50
CA VAL A 107 1.95 15.68 -4.74
C VAL A 107 1.42 15.42 -6.15
N ALA A 108 2.09 14.51 -6.88
CA ALA A 108 1.67 14.03 -8.19
C ALA A 108 1.69 12.50 -8.22
N ALA A 109 0.69 11.89 -8.84
CA ALA A 109 0.61 10.43 -8.98
C ALA A 109 1.50 9.94 -10.11
N ILE A 110 2.54 9.17 -9.77
CA ILE A 110 3.59 8.76 -10.70
C ILE A 110 3.28 7.43 -11.37
N THR A 111 3.31 7.41 -12.70
CA THR A 111 3.01 6.22 -13.52
C THR A 111 4.26 5.57 -14.10
N ALA A 112 5.26 6.37 -14.49
CA ALA A 112 6.50 5.85 -15.09
C ALA A 112 7.69 6.79 -14.88
N PHE A 113 8.90 6.24 -14.97
CA PHE A 113 10.15 7.00 -15.07
C PHE A 113 10.85 6.68 -16.39
N ALA A 114 11.53 7.67 -16.97
CA ALA A 114 12.51 7.44 -18.02
C ALA A 114 13.80 8.21 -17.71
N LEU A 115 14.92 7.47 -17.67
CA LEU A 115 16.25 7.98 -17.35
C LEU A 115 17.01 8.30 -18.64
N SER A 116 17.85 9.34 -18.60
CA SER A 116 18.82 9.59 -19.67
C SER A 116 19.77 8.39 -19.86
N PRO A 117 20.11 8.00 -21.09
CA PRO A 117 21.19 7.06 -21.38
C PRO A 117 22.56 7.50 -20.83
N HIS A 118 22.70 8.78 -20.48
CA HIS A 118 23.88 9.37 -19.87
C HIS A 118 23.60 9.85 -18.43
N PHE A 119 22.64 9.25 -17.74
CA PHE A 119 22.22 9.62 -16.40
C PHE A 119 23.36 9.69 -15.37
N SER A 120 24.38 8.84 -15.51
CA SER A 120 25.57 8.86 -14.65
C SER A 120 26.40 10.12 -14.78
N VAL A 121 26.18 10.91 -15.84
CA VAL A 121 26.88 12.17 -16.13
C VAL A 121 25.95 13.37 -16.01
N ASP A 122 24.75 13.29 -16.59
CA ASP A 122 23.82 14.42 -16.66
C ASP A 122 22.74 14.44 -15.57
N HIS A 123 22.60 13.34 -14.82
CA HIS A 123 21.59 13.16 -13.76
C HIS A 123 20.15 13.52 -14.18
N THR A 124 19.87 13.44 -15.49
CA THR A 124 18.61 13.89 -16.06
C THR A 124 17.61 12.75 -16.19
N ALA A 125 16.41 12.95 -15.65
CA ALA A 125 15.31 12.01 -15.83
C ALA A 125 13.97 12.75 -15.97
N VAL A 126 12.97 12.03 -16.48
CA VAL A 126 11.58 12.49 -16.53
C VAL A 126 10.66 11.48 -15.85
N ALA A 127 9.57 11.97 -15.27
CA ALA A 127 8.53 11.18 -14.64
C ALA A 127 7.17 11.53 -15.26
N ALA A 128 6.38 10.50 -15.55
CA ALA A 128 5.01 10.63 -16.04
C ALA A 128 4.04 10.67 -14.86
N THR A 129 2.93 11.37 -15.05
CA THR A 129 1.91 11.54 -14.03
C THR A 129 0.51 11.36 -14.60
N ILE A 130 -0.45 10.98 -13.75
CA ILE A 130 -1.85 10.79 -14.17
C ILE A 130 -2.54 12.12 -14.50
N GLU A 131 -2.21 13.23 -13.82
CA GLU A 131 -2.97 14.49 -13.98
C GLU A 131 -2.10 15.77 -14.08
N ASN A 132 -0.78 15.67 -13.90
CA ASN A 132 0.12 16.83 -13.82
C ASN A 132 1.07 16.95 -15.03
N GLY A 133 0.94 16.06 -16.01
CA GLY A 133 1.80 15.97 -17.18
C GLY A 133 3.12 15.30 -16.84
N ILE A 134 4.23 15.95 -17.18
CA ILE A 134 5.58 15.43 -17.05
C ILE A 134 6.37 16.26 -16.05
N LEU A 135 7.05 15.58 -15.14
CA LEU A 135 8.05 16.17 -14.26
C LEU A 135 9.44 15.85 -14.77
N ARG A 136 10.40 16.73 -14.51
CA ARG A 136 11.81 16.58 -14.92
C ARG A 136 12.74 16.90 -13.77
N THR A 137 13.82 16.13 -13.66
CA THR A 137 14.94 16.36 -12.76
C THR A 137 16.24 16.54 -13.55
N ASP A 138 17.13 17.36 -13.00
CA ASP A 138 18.52 17.57 -13.44
C ASP A 138 19.54 17.24 -12.34
N ASP A 139 19.07 16.75 -11.19
CA ASP A 139 19.88 16.56 -9.97
C ASP A 139 19.80 15.14 -9.42
N GLY A 140 19.38 14.19 -10.26
CA GLY A 140 19.34 12.77 -9.90
C GLY A 140 18.12 12.40 -9.08
N GLY A 141 17.02 13.14 -9.26
CA GLY A 141 15.73 12.88 -8.63
C GLY A 141 15.56 13.45 -7.23
N LEU A 142 16.44 14.38 -6.81
CA LEU A 142 16.30 15.09 -5.54
C LEU A 142 15.16 16.12 -5.64
N SER A 143 15.11 16.86 -6.75
CA SER A 143 14.05 17.81 -7.06
C SER A 143 13.48 17.60 -8.47
N TRP A 144 12.20 17.90 -8.61
CA TRP A 144 11.44 17.73 -9.85
C TRP A 144 10.59 18.96 -10.15
N THR A 145 10.71 19.45 -11.38
CA THR A 145 9.99 20.62 -11.89
C THR A 145 9.06 20.26 -13.03
N ASN A 146 8.01 21.03 -13.22
CA ASN A 146 7.07 20.81 -14.33
C ASN A 146 7.78 20.96 -15.69
N ALA A 147 7.56 20.00 -16.59
CA ALA A 147 8.17 19.93 -17.91
C ALA A 147 7.13 19.62 -19.02
N SER A 148 5.90 20.04 -18.83
CA SER A 148 4.75 19.73 -19.69
C SER A 148 4.57 20.68 -20.89
N PHE A 149 5.53 21.56 -21.17
CA PHE A 149 5.39 22.55 -22.24
C PHE A 149 5.22 21.88 -23.61
N GLY A 150 4.08 22.14 -24.25
CA GLY A 150 3.72 21.58 -25.56
C GLY A 150 2.90 20.30 -25.52
N LEU A 151 2.53 19.79 -24.33
CA LEU A 151 1.49 18.78 -24.17
C LEU A 151 0.10 19.43 -24.24
N GLU A 152 -0.85 18.78 -24.91
CA GLU A 152 -2.27 19.19 -24.91
C GLU A 152 -3.09 18.44 -23.84
N ASN A 153 -2.61 17.26 -23.43
CA ASN A 153 -3.17 16.44 -22.37
C ASN A 153 -2.08 16.13 -21.31
N PHE A 154 -2.48 16.12 -20.04
CA PHE A 154 -1.60 15.95 -18.88
C PHE A 154 -1.68 14.56 -18.24
N GLU A 155 -2.53 13.69 -18.76
CA GLU A 155 -2.52 12.28 -18.41
C GLU A 155 -1.45 11.56 -19.24
N VAL A 156 -0.34 11.22 -18.58
CA VAL A 156 0.81 10.56 -19.18
C VAL A 156 0.93 9.16 -18.60
N THR A 157 0.77 8.17 -19.45
CA THR A 157 0.68 6.75 -19.08
C THR A 157 2.04 6.06 -19.15
N ALA A 158 2.88 6.41 -20.14
CA ALA A 158 4.19 5.83 -20.33
C ALA A 158 5.23 6.80 -20.90
N LEU A 159 6.51 6.53 -20.60
CA LEU A 159 7.66 7.27 -21.11
C LEU A 159 8.70 6.31 -21.67
N ALA A 160 9.36 6.73 -22.76
CA ALA A 160 10.51 6.03 -23.31
C ALA A 160 11.62 7.03 -23.64
N TRP A 161 12.79 6.86 -23.02
CA TRP A 161 13.99 7.60 -23.41
C TRP A 161 14.79 6.79 -24.41
N PHE A 162 14.95 7.31 -25.62
CA PHE A 162 15.57 6.58 -26.72
C PHE A 162 17.09 6.84 -26.77
N THR A 163 17.55 7.77 -27.61
CA THR A 163 18.98 8.11 -27.78
C THR A 163 19.19 9.61 -27.72
N GLY A 164 20.35 10.00 -27.19
CA GLY A 164 20.69 11.39 -26.93
C GLY A 164 19.63 12.04 -26.04
N SER A 165 19.02 13.11 -26.53
CA SER A 165 18.01 13.90 -25.83
C SER A 165 16.56 13.62 -26.29
N THR A 166 16.31 12.52 -27.00
CA THR A 166 14.96 12.20 -27.49
C THR A 166 14.17 11.40 -26.47
N VAL A 167 12.99 11.91 -26.10
CA VAL A 167 12.04 11.27 -25.20
C VAL A 167 10.67 11.21 -25.85
N LEU A 168 9.96 10.10 -25.66
CA LEU A 168 8.57 9.94 -26.06
C LEU A 168 7.68 9.82 -24.83
N ALA A 169 6.49 10.41 -24.95
CA ALA A 169 5.44 10.34 -23.94
C ALA A 169 4.15 9.83 -24.59
N ALA A 170 3.59 8.79 -24.00
CA ALA A 170 2.24 8.29 -24.28
C ALA A 170 1.24 9.06 -23.42
N THR A 171 0.16 9.52 -24.03
CA THR A 171 -0.93 10.24 -23.36
C THR A 171 -2.28 9.69 -23.80
N SER A 172 -3.37 10.07 -23.12
CA SER A 172 -4.72 9.68 -23.53
C SER A 172 -5.19 10.29 -24.85
N ASP A 173 -4.45 11.23 -25.45
CA ASP A 173 -4.72 11.84 -26.76
C ASP A 173 -3.66 11.52 -27.84
N GLY A 174 -2.63 10.72 -27.54
CA GLY A 174 -1.67 10.25 -28.54
C GLY A 174 -0.22 10.13 -28.06
N ILE A 175 0.72 10.37 -28.98
CA ILE A 175 2.17 10.27 -28.71
C ILE A 175 2.82 11.62 -28.91
N TYR A 176 3.57 12.06 -27.90
CA TYR A 176 4.37 13.27 -27.91
C TYR A 176 5.86 12.95 -27.95
N ARG A 177 6.61 13.79 -28.65
CA ARG A 177 8.06 13.66 -28.82
C ARG A 177 8.77 14.93 -28.36
N SER A 178 9.75 14.74 -27.49
CA SER A 178 10.75 15.74 -27.14
C SER A 178 12.07 15.43 -27.83
N SER A 179 12.75 16.45 -28.39
CA SER A 179 14.12 16.34 -28.89
C SER A 179 15.16 16.98 -27.98
N ASN A 180 14.73 17.51 -26.83
CA ASN A 180 15.55 18.34 -25.94
C ASN A 180 15.44 17.88 -24.47
N ALA A 181 15.45 16.57 -24.26
CA ALA A 181 15.51 15.91 -22.95
C ALA A 181 14.31 16.28 -22.06
N GLY A 182 13.11 16.26 -22.65
CA GLY A 182 11.84 16.49 -21.98
C GLY A 182 11.52 17.95 -21.68
N ARG A 183 12.28 18.92 -22.20
CA ARG A 183 12.02 20.36 -21.93
C ARG A 183 10.85 20.93 -22.73
N ALA A 184 10.59 20.38 -23.90
CA ALA A 184 9.44 20.75 -24.73
C ALA A 184 8.98 19.54 -25.56
N TRP A 185 7.69 19.51 -25.84
CA TRP A 185 7.01 18.40 -26.50
C TRP A 185 6.29 18.85 -27.76
N ARG A 186 6.16 17.92 -28.70
CA ARG A 186 5.35 18.08 -29.90
C ARG A 186 4.61 16.79 -30.17
N ARG A 187 3.29 16.86 -30.40
CA ARG A 187 2.51 15.69 -30.81
C ARG A 187 3.02 15.17 -32.16
N VAL A 188 3.28 13.86 -32.22
CA VAL A 188 3.74 13.14 -33.44
C VAL A 188 2.73 12.10 -33.90
N TYR A 189 1.75 11.76 -33.05
CA TYR A 189 0.62 10.92 -33.38
C TYR A 189 -0.60 11.40 -32.58
N ALA A 190 -1.77 11.44 -33.22
CA ALA A 190 -3.04 11.79 -32.58
C ALA A 190 -3.88 10.51 -32.48
N GLY A 191 -4.22 10.10 -31.25
CA GLY A 191 -5.21 9.06 -31.02
C GLY A 191 -6.59 9.69 -31.11
N GLU A 192 -7.38 9.38 -32.14
CA GLU A 192 -8.74 9.90 -32.30
C GLU A 192 -9.72 9.22 -31.33
N GLU A 193 -9.50 9.35 -30.00
CA GLU A 193 -10.32 8.85 -28.86
C GLU A 193 -9.78 7.63 -28.08
N LEU A 194 -8.58 7.12 -28.37
CA LEU A 194 -7.97 6.01 -27.61
C LEU A 194 -6.60 6.42 -27.06
N GLY A 195 -6.37 6.11 -25.79
CA GLY A 195 -5.09 6.32 -25.13
C GLY A 195 -4.01 5.34 -25.59
N ILE A 196 -2.76 5.71 -25.31
CA ILE A 196 -1.59 4.87 -25.52
C ILE A 196 -1.16 4.32 -24.17
N ASP A 197 -1.03 3.00 -24.00
CA ASP A 197 -0.71 2.37 -22.71
C ASP A 197 0.79 2.27 -22.46
N THR A 198 1.56 1.82 -23.46
CA THR A 198 3.01 1.63 -23.32
C THR A 198 3.76 1.93 -24.61
N ILE A 199 5.06 2.20 -24.48
CA ILE A 199 6.00 2.45 -25.59
C ILE A 199 7.27 1.66 -25.31
N ALA A 200 7.74 0.88 -26.29
CA ALA A 200 9.01 0.18 -26.21
C ALA A 200 9.83 0.30 -27.49
N TYR A 201 11.11 -0.05 -27.35
CA TYR A 201 12.13 0.06 -28.38
C TYR A 201 12.58 -1.31 -28.89
N LEU A 202 12.50 -1.52 -30.21
CA LEU A 202 12.89 -2.78 -30.84
C LEU A 202 14.32 -2.77 -31.38
N SER A 203 14.71 -1.70 -32.09
CA SER A 203 16.03 -1.51 -32.69
C SER A 203 16.20 -0.05 -33.12
N ASP A 204 17.40 0.42 -33.53
CA ASP A 204 17.82 1.84 -33.56
C ASP A 204 16.85 2.85 -34.19
N LYS A 205 15.85 2.39 -34.96
CA LYS A 205 14.77 3.23 -35.51
C LYS A 205 13.36 2.71 -35.29
N ILE A 206 13.21 1.45 -34.86
CA ILE A 206 11.92 0.80 -34.73
C ILE A 206 11.41 0.94 -33.31
N LEU A 207 10.25 1.55 -33.18
CA LEU A 207 9.53 1.72 -31.93
C LEU A 207 8.15 1.10 -32.06
N LEU A 208 7.68 0.57 -30.94
CA LEU A 208 6.35 0.00 -30.81
C LEU A 208 5.63 0.73 -29.68
N ALA A 209 4.33 0.95 -29.85
CA ALA A 209 3.47 1.46 -28.80
C ALA A 209 2.15 0.71 -28.85
N THR A 210 1.45 0.61 -27.73
CA THR A 210 0.17 -0.10 -27.67
C THR A 210 -0.94 0.84 -27.30
N MET A 211 -2.09 0.66 -27.91
CA MET A 211 -3.31 1.44 -27.64
C MET A 211 -4.17 0.70 -26.61
N GLU A 212 -5.07 1.43 -25.94
CA GLU A 212 -6.00 0.89 -24.93
C GLU A 212 -6.87 -0.27 -25.43
N ASN A 213 -7.16 -0.30 -26.74
CA ASN A 213 -7.93 -1.37 -27.37
C ASN A 213 -7.08 -2.60 -27.77
N GLY A 214 -5.78 -2.57 -27.48
CA GLY A 214 -4.81 -3.61 -27.80
C GLY A 214 -4.16 -3.52 -29.19
N ASP A 215 -4.47 -2.48 -29.97
CA ASP A 215 -3.80 -2.23 -31.25
C ASP A 215 -2.33 -1.86 -31.06
N LEU A 216 -1.49 -2.29 -32.01
CA LEU A 216 -0.06 -2.00 -32.00
C LEU A 216 0.24 -0.85 -32.97
N LEU A 217 0.90 0.19 -32.51
CA LEU A 217 1.48 1.24 -33.34
C LEU A 217 2.95 0.92 -33.61
N ARG A 218 3.38 1.18 -34.84
CA ARG A 218 4.78 1.03 -35.25
C ARG A 218 5.33 2.34 -35.80
N SER A 219 6.54 2.67 -35.39
CA SER A 219 7.38 3.68 -36.04
C SER A 219 8.66 3.03 -36.55
N VAL A 220 9.12 3.44 -37.73
CA VAL A 220 10.38 2.97 -38.35
C VAL A 220 11.39 4.10 -38.52
N ASP A 221 11.10 5.28 -37.96
CA ASP A 221 11.87 6.50 -38.12
C ASP A 221 12.15 7.23 -36.79
N SER A 222 12.35 6.44 -35.73
CA SER A 222 12.65 6.95 -34.38
C SER A 222 11.54 7.84 -33.81
N GLY A 223 10.28 7.45 -34.05
CA GLY A 223 9.09 8.01 -33.43
C GLY A 223 8.66 9.34 -34.04
N THR A 224 9.08 9.64 -35.27
CA THR A 224 8.64 10.86 -35.96
C THR A 224 7.31 10.67 -36.68
N HIS A 225 7.06 9.46 -37.20
CA HIS A 225 5.76 9.04 -37.73
C HIS A 225 5.39 7.66 -37.18
N TRP A 226 4.09 7.45 -37.01
CA TRP A 226 3.51 6.23 -36.49
C TRP A 226 2.39 5.76 -37.40
N SER A 227 2.28 4.44 -37.56
CA SER A 227 1.18 3.79 -38.27
C SER A 227 0.64 2.64 -37.43
N ILE A 228 -0.68 2.42 -37.49
CA ILE A 228 -1.31 1.23 -36.92
C ILE A 228 -0.76 0.00 -37.66
N ASP A 229 -0.36 -0.99 -36.88
CA ASP A 229 0.05 -2.31 -37.32
C ASP A 229 -1.16 -3.24 -37.17
N GLU A 230 -1.72 -3.69 -38.30
CA GLU A 230 -2.95 -4.50 -38.34
C GLU A 230 -2.77 -5.91 -37.74
N SER A 231 -1.55 -6.26 -37.29
CA SER A 231 -1.28 -7.50 -36.54
C SER A 231 -1.48 -7.37 -35.02
N GLY A 232 -2.11 -6.28 -34.57
CA GLY A 232 -2.39 -5.98 -33.17
C GLY A 232 -3.23 -7.01 -32.43
N LEU A 233 -3.24 -6.92 -31.10
CA LEU A 233 -3.97 -7.79 -30.20
C LEU A 233 -5.32 -7.16 -29.88
N HIS A 234 -6.27 -7.19 -30.83
CA HIS A 234 -7.58 -6.56 -30.64
C HIS A 234 -8.31 -7.06 -29.38
N ASP A 235 -8.96 -6.14 -28.67
CA ASP A 235 -9.81 -6.36 -27.48
C ASP A 235 -9.08 -6.95 -26.26
N ILE A 236 -7.81 -6.59 -26.06
CA ILE A 236 -6.99 -7.04 -24.93
C ILE A 236 -6.27 -5.83 -24.29
N HIS A 237 -6.29 -5.74 -22.95
CA HIS A 237 -5.59 -4.67 -22.24
C HIS A 237 -4.11 -5.02 -22.08
N ILE A 238 -3.24 -4.14 -22.57
CA ILE A 238 -1.80 -4.32 -22.52
C ILE A 238 -1.22 -3.54 -21.35
N LEU A 239 -0.52 -4.24 -20.45
CA LEU A 239 0.02 -3.68 -19.22
C LEU A 239 1.53 -3.44 -19.30
N SER A 240 2.24 -4.24 -20.10
CA SER A 240 3.69 -4.12 -20.25
C SER A 240 4.17 -4.64 -21.60
N LEU A 241 5.26 -4.06 -22.09
CA LEU A 241 5.94 -4.47 -23.33
C LEU A 241 7.45 -4.56 -23.06
N LEU A 242 8.03 -5.74 -23.26
CA LEU A 242 9.46 -5.98 -23.12
C LEU A 242 10.05 -6.48 -24.42
N ILE A 243 11.24 -5.96 -24.73
CA ILE A 243 12.06 -6.42 -25.83
C ILE A 243 13.38 -6.91 -25.22
N PRO A 244 13.63 -8.24 -25.21
CA PRO A 244 14.77 -8.81 -24.51
C PRO A 244 16.08 -8.41 -25.19
N PRO A 245 17.16 -8.17 -24.43
CA PRO A 245 18.45 -7.68 -24.96
C PRO A 245 19.26 -8.74 -25.75
N THR A 246 18.65 -9.82 -26.24
CA THR A 246 19.36 -10.96 -26.81
C THR A 246 19.85 -10.68 -28.25
N GLN A 247 21.13 -10.96 -28.53
CA GLN A 247 21.71 -10.79 -29.86
C GLN A 247 21.10 -11.71 -30.95
N HIS A 248 20.35 -12.75 -30.55
CA HIS A 248 19.89 -13.82 -31.44
C HIS A 248 18.39 -13.74 -31.78
N SER A 249 17.64 -12.78 -31.24
CA SER A 249 16.20 -12.64 -31.52
C SER A 249 15.74 -11.18 -31.49
N ARG A 250 16.25 -10.37 -32.44
CA ARG A 250 15.84 -8.96 -32.63
C ARG A 250 14.36 -8.75 -32.92
N GLU A 251 13.63 -9.84 -33.15
CA GLU A 251 12.20 -9.86 -33.47
C GLU A 251 11.36 -10.44 -32.35
N THR A 252 11.98 -10.85 -31.23
CA THR A 252 11.23 -11.36 -30.08
C THR A 252 10.66 -10.23 -29.26
N LEU A 253 9.36 -10.31 -28.98
CA LEU A 253 8.61 -9.35 -28.17
C LEU A 253 7.85 -10.09 -27.09
N PHE A 254 7.73 -9.49 -25.93
CA PHE A 254 6.83 -9.96 -24.88
C PHE A 254 5.84 -8.88 -24.50
N VAL A 255 4.57 -9.25 -24.41
CA VAL A 255 3.49 -8.35 -24.00
C VAL A 255 2.77 -8.97 -22.81
N GLY A 256 2.81 -8.27 -21.68
CA GLY A 256 1.99 -8.59 -20.51
C GLY A 256 0.60 -8.04 -20.70
N THR A 257 -0.41 -8.89 -20.55
CA THR A 257 -1.82 -8.56 -20.75
C THR A 257 -2.63 -8.89 -19.50
N PHE A 258 -3.76 -8.21 -19.34
CA PHE A 258 -4.69 -8.49 -18.24
C PHE A 258 -5.46 -9.80 -18.49
N GLU A 259 -5.95 -10.04 -19.71
CA GLU A 259 -6.85 -11.15 -20.03
C GLU A 259 -6.13 -12.47 -20.38
N ARG A 260 -4.96 -12.38 -21.02
CA ARG A 260 -4.29 -13.54 -21.65
C ARG A 260 -2.93 -13.86 -21.06
N GLY A 261 -2.57 -13.23 -19.95
CA GLY A 261 -1.27 -13.36 -19.30
C GLY A 261 -0.13 -12.80 -20.15
N LEU A 262 0.96 -13.54 -20.31
CA LEU A 262 2.11 -13.15 -21.12
C LEU A 262 2.05 -13.73 -22.52
N LEU A 263 2.11 -12.86 -23.51
CA LEU A 263 2.21 -13.22 -24.92
C LEU A 263 3.66 -13.03 -25.40
N CYS A 264 4.12 -13.95 -26.25
CA CYS A 264 5.40 -13.88 -26.94
C CYS A 264 5.17 -13.82 -28.44
N SER A 265 5.92 -12.98 -29.13
CA SER A 265 6.06 -13.01 -30.58
C SER A 265 7.52 -13.30 -30.93
N HIS A 266 7.75 -14.08 -31.98
CA HIS A 266 9.08 -14.38 -32.52
C HIS A 266 9.32 -13.74 -33.90
N ASP A 267 8.38 -12.93 -34.39
CA ASP A 267 8.35 -12.36 -35.74
C ASP A 267 7.95 -10.88 -35.74
N ALA A 268 8.40 -10.16 -34.70
CA ALA A 268 8.21 -8.72 -34.52
C ALA A 268 6.74 -8.31 -34.42
N GLY A 269 5.91 -9.12 -33.76
CA GLY A 269 4.53 -8.80 -33.41
C GLY A 269 3.50 -9.22 -34.47
N GLN A 270 3.88 -10.05 -35.44
CA GLN A 270 2.95 -10.55 -36.46
C GLN A 270 2.10 -11.71 -35.93
N HIS A 271 2.73 -12.62 -35.17
CA HIS A 271 2.04 -13.71 -34.49
C HIS A 271 2.41 -13.72 -33.01
N TRP A 272 1.41 -14.10 -32.20
CA TRP A 272 1.51 -14.11 -30.74
C TRP A 272 1.07 -15.47 -30.20
N GLU A 273 1.86 -16.01 -29.28
CA GLU A 273 1.51 -17.19 -28.51
C GLU A 273 1.52 -16.89 -27.01
N THR A 274 0.61 -17.51 -26.26
CA THR A 274 0.60 -17.40 -24.80
C THR A 274 1.69 -18.30 -24.23
N VAL A 275 2.66 -17.70 -23.52
CA VAL A 275 3.78 -18.41 -22.87
C VAL A 275 3.63 -18.48 -21.35
N TYR A 276 2.73 -17.68 -20.79
CA TYR A 276 2.39 -17.69 -19.37
C TYR A 276 0.93 -17.22 -19.19
N ASN A 277 0.14 -17.91 -18.38
CA ASN A 277 -1.31 -17.67 -18.32
C ASN A 277 -1.74 -16.64 -17.27
N ASP A 278 -0.92 -16.37 -16.25
CA ASP A 278 -1.30 -15.42 -15.20
C ASP A 278 -1.04 -13.98 -15.63
N VAL A 279 -1.80 -13.05 -15.03
CA VAL A 279 -1.67 -11.61 -15.24
C VAL A 279 -0.23 -11.14 -15.00
N VAL A 280 0.34 -10.43 -15.99
CA VAL A 280 1.66 -9.82 -15.89
C VAL A 280 1.53 -8.31 -15.86
N LEU A 281 1.79 -7.73 -14.69
CA LEU A 281 1.70 -6.29 -14.42
C LEU A 281 2.97 -5.56 -14.84
N SER A 282 4.14 -6.20 -14.72
CA SER A 282 5.43 -5.64 -15.11
C SER A 282 6.36 -6.71 -15.62
N LEU A 283 7.29 -6.31 -16.50
CA LEU A 283 8.18 -7.24 -17.17
C LEU A 283 9.55 -6.60 -17.41
N ILE A 284 10.62 -7.25 -16.97
CA ILE A 284 12.00 -6.78 -17.16
C ILE A 284 12.92 -7.93 -17.59
N ALA A 285 14.01 -7.57 -18.27
CA ALA A 285 15.13 -8.46 -18.51
C ALA A 285 16.34 -8.02 -17.67
N SER A 286 17.04 -8.99 -17.08
CA SER A 286 18.38 -8.82 -16.54
C SER A 286 19.27 -9.86 -17.21
N ASP A 287 20.22 -9.40 -18.03
CA ASP A 287 21.03 -10.24 -18.91
C ASP A 287 20.17 -11.16 -19.79
N THR A 288 20.22 -12.47 -19.56
CA THR A 288 19.43 -13.48 -20.29
C THR A 288 18.18 -13.94 -19.53
N THR A 289 17.94 -13.42 -18.32
CA THR A 289 16.84 -13.84 -17.46
C THR A 289 15.69 -12.85 -17.55
N LEU A 290 14.48 -13.37 -17.71
CA LEU A 290 13.24 -12.59 -17.73
C LEU A 290 12.52 -12.69 -16.40
N TYR A 291 11.95 -11.59 -15.94
CA TYR A 291 11.17 -11.53 -14.71
C TYR A 291 9.85 -10.85 -14.96
N ALA A 292 8.76 -11.51 -14.58
CA ALA A 292 7.40 -11.03 -14.67
C ALA A 292 6.86 -10.76 -13.25
N GLY A 293 6.49 -9.51 -12.97
CA GLY A 293 5.72 -9.15 -11.78
C GLY A 293 4.24 -9.46 -12.04
N THR A 294 3.62 -10.20 -11.13
CA THR A 294 2.24 -10.67 -11.26
C THR A 294 1.37 -10.11 -10.14
N ASN A 295 0.08 -10.45 -10.14
CA ASN A 295 -0.85 -10.15 -9.05
C ASN A 295 -0.55 -10.89 -7.73
N THR A 296 0.32 -11.90 -7.74
CA THR A 296 0.61 -12.75 -6.58
C THR A 296 2.08 -12.85 -6.24
N GLY A 297 2.99 -12.33 -7.07
CA GLY A 297 4.41 -12.36 -6.80
C GLY A 297 5.24 -12.13 -8.06
N ILE A 298 6.29 -12.94 -8.23
CA ILE A 298 7.21 -12.83 -9.35
C ILE A 298 7.43 -14.21 -9.97
N SER A 299 7.33 -14.27 -11.29
CA SER A 299 7.70 -15.42 -12.10
C SER A 299 8.99 -15.12 -12.86
N VAL A 300 9.87 -16.12 -12.98
CA VAL A 300 11.17 -16.01 -13.64
C VAL A 300 11.31 -17.05 -14.75
N SER A 301 11.94 -16.64 -15.86
CA SER A 301 12.36 -17.52 -16.94
C SER A 301 13.86 -17.32 -17.22
N VAL A 302 14.58 -18.44 -17.31
CA VAL A 302 16.03 -18.48 -17.60
C VAL A 302 16.35 -19.03 -18.98
N ASP A 303 15.31 -19.36 -19.77
CA ASP A 303 15.36 -20.00 -21.08
C ASP A 303 14.63 -19.17 -22.14
N ALA A 304 14.73 -17.85 -22.02
CA ALA A 304 14.14 -16.87 -22.94
C ALA A 304 12.61 -16.97 -23.08
N GLY A 305 11.91 -17.22 -21.97
CA GLY A 305 10.45 -17.21 -21.90
C GLY A 305 9.78 -18.54 -22.22
N GLN A 306 10.55 -19.63 -22.48
CA GLN A 306 9.98 -20.94 -22.78
C GLN A 306 9.36 -21.60 -21.56
N THR A 307 10.01 -21.50 -20.40
CA THR A 307 9.47 -21.98 -19.13
C THR A 307 9.56 -20.92 -18.04
N TRP A 308 8.55 -20.92 -17.18
CA TRP A 308 8.39 -19.98 -16.08
C TRP A 308 8.23 -20.72 -14.77
N ARG A 309 8.84 -20.18 -13.71
CA ARG A 309 8.66 -20.65 -12.34
C ARG A 309 8.50 -19.48 -11.38
N GLY A 310 7.71 -19.67 -10.33
CA GLY A 310 7.58 -18.68 -9.26
C GLY A 310 8.85 -18.53 -8.44
N LEU A 311 9.20 -17.31 -8.07
CA LEU A 311 10.13 -17.03 -6.98
C LEU A 311 9.39 -17.07 -5.62
N PRO A 312 10.11 -17.24 -4.49
CA PRO A 312 9.52 -17.02 -3.18
C PRO A 312 8.86 -15.64 -3.11
N TYR A 313 7.73 -15.51 -2.41
CA TYR A 313 7.02 -14.25 -2.35
C TYR A 313 7.91 -13.14 -1.74
N PRO A 314 7.99 -11.97 -2.39
CA PRO A 314 8.68 -10.83 -1.82
C PRO A 314 7.96 -10.35 -0.56
N PRO A 315 8.68 -9.88 0.47
CA PRO A 315 8.10 -9.33 1.70
C PRO A 315 7.59 -7.89 1.49
N ILE A 316 6.78 -7.69 0.45
CA ILE A 316 6.10 -6.45 0.09
C ILE A 316 4.61 -6.70 0.24
N HIS A 317 4.04 -6.32 1.37
CA HIS A 317 2.61 -6.37 1.62
C HIS A 317 2.19 -5.19 2.49
N ASP A 318 0.92 -4.85 2.47
CA ASP A 318 0.35 -3.68 3.14
C ASP A 318 -0.34 -4.00 4.48
N LEU A 319 0.00 -5.13 5.11
CA LEU A 319 -0.44 -5.42 6.48
C LEU A 319 -0.07 -4.26 7.42
N ARG A 320 -1.10 -3.58 7.92
CA ARG A 320 -0.97 -2.36 8.74
C ARG A 320 -1.73 -2.42 10.05
N HIS A 321 -2.77 -3.25 10.12
CA HIS A 321 -3.61 -3.35 11.31
C HIS A 321 -3.38 -4.70 11.99
N LEU A 322 -3.17 -4.63 13.29
CA LEU A 322 -3.06 -5.79 14.16
C LEU A 322 -4.19 -5.77 15.18
N PHE A 323 -4.90 -6.89 15.26
CA PHE A 323 -5.96 -7.12 16.22
C PHE A 323 -5.68 -8.41 16.99
N VAL A 324 -6.30 -8.55 18.16
CA VAL A 324 -6.38 -9.85 18.83
C VAL A 324 -7.81 -10.36 18.74
N TYR A 325 -7.97 -11.53 18.14
CA TYR A 325 -9.23 -12.23 17.98
C TYR A 325 -9.16 -13.56 18.74
N LYS A 326 -9.92 -13.67 19.84
CA LYS A 326 -10.00 -14.88 20.68
C LYS A 326 -8.63 -15.41 21.15
N GLY A 327 -7.74 -14.49 21.52
CA GLY A 327 -6.39 -14.79 22.00
C GLY A 327 -5.39 -15.15 20.91
N GLN A 328 -5.73 -14.96 19.63
CA GLN A 328 -4.82 -15.11 18.50
C GLN A 328 -4.72 -13.80 17.71
N PRO A 329 -3.53 -13.44 17.20
CA PRO A 329 -3.39 -12.25 16.37
C PRO A 329 -4.08 -12.44 15.02
N LEU A 330 -4.72 -11.36 14.56
CA LEU A 330 -5.34 -11.21 13.25
C LEU A 330 -4.78 -9.93 12.62
N LEU A 331 -4.42 -10.01 11.36
CA LEU A 331 -3.82 -8.92 10.60
C LEU A 331 -4.71 -8.54 9.44
N SER A 332 -4.72 -7.27 9.08
CA SER A 332 -5.32 -6.82 7.83
C SER A 332 -4.49 -5.79 7.08
N GLY A 333 -4.63 -5.86 5.75
CA GLY A 333 -4.15 -4.89 4.78
C GLY A 333 -5.24 -4.67 3.72
N ALA A 334 -5.16 -3.55 3.01
CA ALA A 334 -6.10 -3.19 1.96
C ALA A 334 -6.08 -4.21 0.81
N TYR A 335 -4.88 -4.63 0.38
CA TYR A 335 -4.65 -5.61 -0.68
C TYR A 335 -4.38 -7.02 -0.13
N ALA A 336 -3.63 -7.12 0.97
CA ALA A 336 -3.34 -8.41 1.60
C ALA A 336 -4.58 -9.10 2.19
N GLY A 337 -5.69 -8.36 2.34
CA GLY A 337 -6.93 -8.87 2.92
C GLY A 337 -6.77 -9.13 4.42
N VAL A 338 -7.39 -10.21 4.91
CA VAL A 338 -7.36 -10.59 6.33
C VAL A 338 -6.59 -11.90 6.49
N THR A 339 -5.60 -11.91 7.38
CA THR A 339 -4.78 -13.08 7.72
C THR A 339 -4.86 -13.37 9.21
N HIS A 340 -5.09 -14.62 9.60
CA HIS A 340 -5.21 -15.02 11.00
C HIS A 340 -4.16 -16.06 11.39
N TYR A 341 -3.75 -16.03 12.65
CA TYR A 341 -2.81 -17.01 13.20
C TYR A 341 -3.55 -18.21 13.79
N THR A 342 -3.16 -19.42 13.39
CA THR A 342 -3.79 -20.69 13.81
C THR A 342 -3.23 -21.23 15.12
N GLY A 343 -2.21 -20.58 15.68
CA GLY A 343 -1.42 -21.07 16.81
C GLY A 343 -0.06 -21.65 16.40
N PHE A 344 0.11 -22.02 15.13
CA PHE A 344 1.36 -22.54 14.58
C PHE A 344 1.76 -21.93 13.23
N ASP A 345 0.82 -21.37 12.46
CA ASP A 345 1.09 -20.73 11.17
C ASP A 345 0.02 -19.68 10.81
N TRP A 346 0.23 -18.94 9.73
CA TRP A 346 -0.67 -17.92 9.22
C TRP A 346 -1.56 -18.44 8.08
N GLN A 347 -2.84 -18.06 8.10
CA GLN A 347 -3.79 -18.42 7.05
C GLN A 347 -4.59 -17.21 6.58
N ILE A 348 -4.65 -17.04 5.26
CA ILE A 348 -5.43 -16.00 4.59
C ILE A 348 -6.90 -16.41 4.60
N LEU A 349 -7.78 -15.46 4.93
CA LEU A 349 -9.21 -15.61 4.73
C LEU A 349 -9.56 -15.29 3.28
N THR A 350 -10.06 -16.29 2.55
CA THR A 350 -10.41 -16.22 1.13
C THR A 350 -11.90 -15.89 0.92
N GLY A 351 -12.25 -15.45 -0.29
CA GLY A 351 -13.63 -15.08 -0.63
C GLY A 351 -14.09 -13.75 -0.02
N LEU A 352 -13.14 -12.92 0.41
CA LEU A 352 -13.39 -11.59 0.95
C LEU A 352 -13.29 -10.53 -0.13
N PRO A 353 -14.02 -9.40 -0.01
CA PRO A 353 -13.86 -8.30 -0.94
C PRO A 353 -12.43 -7.75 -0.87
N GLN A 354 -11.92 -7.31 -2.01
CA GLN A 354 -10.68 -6.54 -2.12
C GLN A 354 -10.94 -5.40 -3.12
N ILE A 355 -10.43 -4.19 -2.92
CA ILE A 355 -9.54 -3.70 -1.87
C ILE A 355 -10.32 -3.35 -0.60
N LEU A 356 -9.80 -3.71 0.58
CA LEU A 356 -10.39 -3.34 1.88
C LEU A 356 -10.08 -1.89 2.23
N THR A 357 -11.09 -1.17 2.73
CA THR A 357 -10.96 0.22 3.18
C THR A 357 -11.07 0.35 4.70
N ALA A 358 -11.74 -0.59 5.37
CA ALA A 358 -11.76 -0.68 6.83
C ALA A 358 -11.92 -2.13 7.30
N THR A 359 -11.39 -2.45 8.48
CA THR A 359 -11.56 -3.74 9.15
C THR A 359 -11.73 -3.52 10.64
N ALA A 360 -12.74 -4.15 11.24
CA ALA A 360 -12.93 -4.08 12.69
C ALA A 360 -13.60 -5.33 13.26
N ILE A 361 -13.29 -5.64 14.53
CA ILE A 361 -13.94 -6.71 15.29
C ILE A 361 -15.13 -6.11 16.04
N ALA A 362 -16.33 -6.60 15.74
CA ALA A 362 -17.57 -6.16 16.40
C ALA A 362 -17.73 -6.80 17.80
N PRO A 363 -18.58 -6.25 18.69
CA PRO A 363 -18.76 -6.73 20.06
C PRO A 363 -19.33 -8.15 20.23
N ASP A 364 -19.77 -8.78 19.14
CA ASP A 364 -20.23 -10.16 19.09
C ASP A 364 -19.22 -11.10 18.41
N ASP A 365 -17.96 -10.66 18.31
CA ASP A 365 -16.85 -11.35 17.65
C ASP A 365 -17.05 -11.58 16.14
N SER A 366 -17.98 -10.89 15.49
CA SER A 366 -18.02 -10.86 14.01
C SER A 366 -16.97 -9.91 13.45
N LEU A 367 -16.42 -10.22 12.28
CA LEU A 367 -15.58 -9.29 11.52
C LEU A 367 -16.47 -8.46 10.61
N LEU A 368 -16.28 -7.14 10.67
CA LEU A 368 -16.91 -6.20 9.76
C LEU A 368 -15.83 -5.58 8.87
N LEU A 369 -16.02 -5.72 7.57
CA LEU A 369 -15.13 -5.24 6.52
C LEU A 369 -15.86 -4.21 5.68
N SER A 370 -15.13 -3.23 5.16
CA SER A 370 -15.62 -2.32 4.13
C SER A 370 -14.73 -2.37 2.91
N SER A 371 -15.34 -2.24 1.73
CA SER A 371 -14.69 -2.07 0.44
C SER A 371 -15.54 -1.13 -0.43
N ALA A 372 -15.10 -0.90 -1.68
CA ALA A 372 -15.89 -0.19 -2.67
C ALA A 372 -17.24 -0.89 -2.99
N GLU A 373 -17.38 -2.18 -2.67
CA GLU A 373 -18.61 -2.96 -2.88
C GLU A 373 -19.61 -2.83 -1.72
N GLY A 374 -19.20 -2.23 -0.60
CA GLY A 374 -20.04 -2.05 0.59
C GLY A 374 -19.48 -2.70 1.84
N PHE A 375 -20.38 -3.10 2.74
CA PHE A 375 -20.01 -3.76 3.99
C PHE A 375 -20.13 -5.28 3.86
N THR A 376 -19.11 -5.98 4.34
CA THR A 376 -19.12 -7.44 4.45
C THR A 376 -19.00 -7.83 5.91
N ARG A 377 -19.90 -8.71 6.36
CA ARG A 377 -19.87 -9.24 7.72
C ARG A 377 -19.60 -10.75 7.68
N ILE A 378 -18.67 -11.18 8.53
CA ILE A 378 -18.25 -12.58 8.65
C ILE A 378 -18.56 -13.06 10.07
N SER A 379 -19.27 -14.18 10.18
CA SER A 379 -19.68 -14.72 11.47
C SER A 379 -18.55 -15.50 12.16
N VAL A 380 -18.73 -15.70 13.47
CA VAL A 380 -17.81 -16.46 14.32
C VAL A 380 -17.68 -17.93 13.90
N GLU A 381 -18.77 -18.54 13.42
CA GLU A 381 -18.80 -19.96 13.05
C GLU A 381 -18.03 -20.20 11.76
N ASP A 382 -18.06 -19.24 10.83
CA ASP A 382 -17.33 -19.31 9.57
C ASP A 382 -15.82 -19.24 9.80
N ILE A 383 -15.36 -18.40 10.74
CA ILE A 383 -13.94 -18.34 11.13
C ILE A 383 -13.50 -19.65 11.85
N LYS A 384 -14.39 -20.28 12.64
CA LYS A 384 -14.10 -21.58 13.28
C LYS A 384 -14.06 -22.74 12.28
N GLY A 385 -14.79 -22.68 11.17
CA GLY A 385 -14.70 -23.64 10.06
C GLY A 385 -13.30 -23.72 9.44
N TYR A 386 -12.52 -22.63 9.50
CA TYR A 386 -11.09 -22.61 9.14
C TYR A 386 -10.21 -23.34 10.16
N VAL A 387 -10.68 -23.49 11.41
CA VAL A 387 -9.94 -24.15 12.49
C VAL A 387 -10.44 -25.58 12.67
N GLY A 388 -9.89 -26.51 11.86
CA GLY A 388 -9.74 -27.90 12.29
C GLY A 388 -10.54 -29.00 11.60
N ARG A 389 -11.16 -28.78 10.43
CA ARG A 389 -11.60 -29.89 9.55
C ARG A 389 -11.28 -29.56 8.09
N GLU A 390 -10.98 -30.59 7.29
CA GLU A 390 -10.77 -30.47 5.82
C GLU A 390 -11.89 -29.61 5.22
N TYR A 391 -11.53 -28.38 4.83
CA TYR A 391 -12.45 -27.35 4.39
C TYR A 391 -12.10 -26.91 2.98
N ASN A 392 -13.15 -26.58 2.24
CA ASN A 392 -13.21 -26.28 0.82
C ASN A 392 -13.05 -24.77 0.50
N GLY A 393 -12.53 -23.98 1.45
CA GLY A 393 -11.83 -22.72 1.16
C GLY A 393 -12.66 -21.47 0.87
N GLU A 394 -13.94 -21.40 1.27
CA GLU A 394 -14.75 -20.19 1.07
C GLU A 394 -15.38 -19.71 2.38
N ALA A 395 -15.14 -18.46 2.80
CA ALA A 395 -15.87 -17.88 3.92
C ALA A 395 -17.33 -17.64 3.51
N HIS A 396 -18.30 -18.02 4.35
CA HIS A 396 -19.70 -17.60 4.16
C HIS A 396 -19.84 -16.12 4.56
N ALA A 397 -19.36 -15.24 3.68
CA ALA A 397 -19.48 -13.81 3.81
C ALA A 397 -20.87 -13.35 3.33
N TYR A 398 -21.57 -12.58 4.16
CA TYR A 398 -22.75 -11.86 3.72
C TYR A 398 -22.32 -10.44 3.37
N THR A 399 -22.13 -10.18 2.07
CA THR A 399 -21.94 -8.83 1.55
C THR A 399 -23.29 -8.15 1.47
N GLN A 400 -23.48 -7.10 2.26
CA GLN A 400 -24.56 -6.16 2.03
C GLN A 400 -24.00 -5.01 1.20
N SER A 401 -24.57 -4.81 0.02
CA SER A 401 -24.43 -3.54 -0.69
C SER A 401 -24.91 -2.44 0.26
N GLY A 402 -23.98 -1.68 0.83
CA GLY A 402 -24.30 -0.60 1.75
C GLY A 402 -25.12 0.49 1.03
N PRO A 403 -25.67 1.47 1.77
CA PRO A 403 -26.35 2.61 1.15
C PRO A 403 -25.41 3.52 0.33
N TYR A 404 -24.09 3.24 0.35
CA TYR A 404 -23.09 3.94 -0.44
C TYR A 404 -22.73 3.09 -1.67
N GLY A 405 -23.01 3.64 -2.84
CA GLY A 405 -22.60 3.12 -4.14
C GLY A 405 -22.12 4.29 -5.00
N ASN A 406 -21.14 4.05 -5.87
CA ASN A 406 -20.37 5.02 -6.67
C ASN A 406 -19.20 5.71 -5.93
N GLY A 407 -18.11 4.96 -5.73
CA GLY A 407 -16.78 5.54 -5.44
C GLY A 407 -16.58 6.12 -4.03
N GLN A 408 -17.54 5.95 -3.12
CA GLN A 408 -17.40 6.36 -1.72
C GLN A 408 -16.88 5.19 -0.88
N THR A 409 -15.87 5.43 -0.05
CA THR A 409 -15.22 4.42 0.80
C THR A 409 -15.37 4.76 2.28
N ILE A 410 -15.50 3.72 3.12
CA ILE A 410 -15.50 3.87 4.58
C ILE A 410 -14.12 3.46 5.09
N GLY A 411 -13.45 4.37 5.81
CA GLY A 411 -12.16 4.10 6.46
C GLY A 411 -12.26 3.94 7.97
N LEU A 412 -13.34 4.44 8.58
CA LEU A 412 -13.49 4.48 10.04
C LEU A 412 -14.72 3.69 10.49
N LEU A 413 -14.53 2.78 11.45
CA LEU A 413 -15.56 1.94 12.05
C LEU A 413 -15.43 1.95 13.57
N THR A 414 -16.55 2.11 14.27
CA THR A 414 -16.60 2.01 15.74
C THR A 414 -17.90 1.41 16.22
N PHE A 415 -17.87 0.80 17.40
CA PHE A 415 -19.00 0.09 18.00
C PHE A 415 -19.27 0.54 19.41
N ARG A 416 -20.53 0.40 19.83
CA ARG A 416 -20.92 0.53 21.23
C ARG A 416 -21.83 -0.61 21.62
N LYS A 417 -21.43 -1.38 22.63
CA LYS A 417 -22.24 -2.46 23.19
C LYS A 417 -23.29 -1.89 24.15
N SER A 418 -24.53 -2.35 24.01
CA SER A 418 -25.65 -2.01 24.89
C SER A 418 -26.40 -3.29 25.26
N GLY A 419 -26.14 -3.79 26.48
CA GLY A 419 -26.67 -5.08 26.95
C GLY A 419 -26.26 -6.25 26.04
N SER A 420 -27.25 -6.95 25.49
CA SER A 420 -27.02 -8.07 24.56
C SER A 420 -26.86 -7.63 23.10
N SER A 421 -27.07 -6.35 22.77
CA SER A 421 -26.94 -5.81 21.41
C SER A 421 -25.76 -4.82 21.29
N TRP A 422 -25.55 -4.30 20.10
CA TRP A 422 -24.58 -3.26 19.82
C TRP A 422 -25.03 -2.40 18.64
N GLN A 423 -24.58 -1.15 18.66
CA GLN A 423 -24.71 -0.17 17.58
C GLN A 423 -23.35 0.02 16.92
N ALA A 424 -23.35 0.43 15.65
CA ALA A 424 -22.15 0.79 14.92
C ALA A 424 -22.27 2.17 14.28
N TRP A 425 -21.12 2.80 14.12
CA TRP A 425 -20.97 4.00 13.31
C TRP A 425 -19.83 3.80 12.34
N ALA A 426 -20.00 4.36 11.15
CA ALA A 426 -19.05 4.29 10.08
C ALA A 426 -18.91 5.65 9.41
N ALA A 427 -17.71 6.00 8.97
CA ALA A 427 -17.49 7.26 8.26
C ALA A 427 -16.43 7.12 7.17
N SER A 428 -16.58 7.95 6.13
CA SER A 428 -15.55 8.13 5.11
C SER A 428 -14.43 9.03 5.66
N GLU A 429 -13.20 8.78 5.23
CA GLU A 429 -12.03 9.57 5.66
C GLU A 429 -12.08 11.00 5.13
N ASP A 430 -12.82 11.28 4.06
CA ASP A 430 -13.07 12.64 3.57
C ASP A 430 -14.12 13.41 4.39
N GLY A 431 -14.71 12.77 5.42
CA GLY A 431 -15.70 13.35 6.33
C GLY A 431 -17.09 13.58 5.73
N ARG A 432 -17.32 13.18 4.48
CA ARG A 432 -18.59 13.43 3.76
C ARG A 432 -19.69 12.41 4.02
N LEU A 433 -19.34 11.24 4.54
CA LEU A 433 -20.28 10.21 4.95
C LEU A 433 -20.17 9.93 6.43
N LEU A 434 -21.33 9.85 7.08
CA LEU A 434 -21.49 9.33 8.43
C LEU A 434 -22.71 8.42 8.45
N LEU A 435 -22.52 7.18 8.88
CA LEU A 435 -23.55 6.15 8.92
C LEU A 435 -23.72 5.64 10.36
N ARG A 436 -24.96 5.26 10.71
CA ARG A 436 -25.29 4.56 11.96
C ARG A 436 -26.05 3.27 11.67
N SER A 437 -25.72 2.22 12.38
CA SER A 437 -26.49 0.98 12.45
C SER A 437 -26.94 0.72 13.87
N ASP A 438 -28.24 0.45 14.04
CA ASP A 438 -28.87 0.14 15.32
C ASP A 438 -29.21 -1.35 15.49
N ASP A 439 -28.90 -2.17 14.48
CA ASP A 439 -29.29 -3.57 14.36
C ASP A 439 -28.09 -4.48 14.04
N ARG A 440 -26.95 -4.19 14.68
CA ARG A 440 -25.72 -4.99 14.58
C ARG A 440 -25.13 -5.02 13.17
N GLY A 441 -25.11 -3.87 12.50
CA GLY A 441 -24.53 -3.71 11.18
C GLY A 441 -25.37 -4.31 10.05
N THR A 442 -26.63 -4.67 10.31
CA THR A 442 -27.53 -5.32 9.33
C THR A 442 -28.24 -4.29 8.44
N THR A 443 -28.49 -3.09 8.95
CA THR A 443 -28.96 -1.94 8.17
C THR A 443 -28.21 -0.69 8.60
N TRP A 444 -28.04 0.23 7.66
CA TRP A 444 -27.27 1.45 7.85
C TRP A 444 -28.10 2.65 7.41
N GLN A 445 -28.19 3.65 8.28
CA GLN A 445 -28.83 4.93 8.00
C GLN A 445 -27.76 6.02 7.85
N SER A 446 -27.95 6.93 6.90
CA SER A 446 -27.07 8.10 6.76
C SER A 446 -27.45 9.16 7.79
N LEU A 447 -26.44 9.68 8.48
CA LEU A 447 -26.52 10.87 9.31
C LEU A 447 -25.97 12.07 8.54
N GLN A 448 -26.21 13.28 9.04
CA GLN A 448 -25.63 14.50 8.46
C GLN A 448 -24.27 14.78 9.12
N PRO A 449 -23.14 14.65 8.40
CA PRO A 449 -21.84 14.94 8.96
C PRO A 449 -21.65 16.47 9.11
N PRO A 450 -21.24 16.95 10.29
CA PRO A 450 -21.00 18.38 10.53
C PRO A 450 -19.60 18.84 10.12
N PHE A 451 -18.79 17.95 9.52
CA PHE A 451 -17.35 18.11 9.33
C PHE A 451 -16.97 18.94 8.09
N GLY A 452 -17.92 19.21 7.19
CA GLY A 452 -17.69 19.98 5.97
C GLY A 452 -16.83 19.22 4.95
N ILE A 453 -15.69 19.81 4.57
CA ILE A 453 -14.75 19.24 3.59
C ILE A 453 -13.43 18.76 4.22
N LEU A 454 -13.36 18.77 5.56
CA LEU A 454 -12.14 18.41 6.27
C LEU A 454 -12.06 16.89 6.44
N PRO A 455 -10.89 16.29 6.17
CA PRO A 455 -10.65 14.88 6.45
C PRO A 455 -10.98 14.51 7.89
N LEU A 456 -11.67 13.38 8.07
CA LEU A 456 -11.95 12.75 9.33
C LEU A 456 -10.83 11.77 9.66
N VAL A 457 -10.13 12.00 10.77
CA VAL A 457 -8.95 11.22 11.17
C VAL A 457 -9.24 10.23 12.30
N THR A 458 -10.39 10.36 12.96
CA THR A 458 -10.86 9.39 13.96
C THR A 458 -12.38 9.44 14.12
N LEU A 459 -12.95 8.31 14.51
CA LEU A 459 -14.32 8.16 14.96
C LEU A 459 -14.35 7.09 16.04
N GLN A 460 -14.77 7.46 17.25
CA GLN A 460 -14.78 6.58 18.41
C GLN A 460 -16.10 6.68 19.16
N ALA A 461 -16.74 5.54 19.38
CA ALA A 461 -17.87 5.41 20.28
C ALA A 461 -17.38 5.07 21.69
N PHE A 462 -17.84 5.87 22.65
CA PHE A 462 -17.72 5.66 24.09
C PHE A 462 -19.10 5.34 24.67
N PRO A 463 -19.19 4.82 25.92
CA PRO A 463 -20.47 4.37 26.49
C PRO A 463 -21.64 5.38 26.43
N GLN A 464 -21.36 6.69 26.44
CA GLN A 464 -22.38 7.75 26.46
C GLN A 464 -22.14 8.86 25.43
N ARG A 465 -21.22 8.64 24.48
CA ARG A 465 -20.70 9.71 23.63
C ARG A 465 -20.11 9.16 22.35
N LEU A 466 -20.23 9.89 21.25
CA LEU A 466 -19.34 9.74 20.11
C LEU A 466 -18.31 10.86 20.10
N VAL A 467 -17.09 10.52 19.72
CA VAL A 467 -16.03 11.49 19.43
C VAL A 467 -15.58 11.29 18.00
N ALA A 468 -15.37 12.40 17.30
CA ALA A 468 -14.72 12.41 16.00
C ALA A 468 -13.65 13.49 16.00
N ALA A 469 -12.65 13.37 15.12
CA ALA A 469 -11.69 14.45 14.91
C ALA A 469 -11.49 14.72 13.43
N THR A 470 -11.45 15.99 13.07
CA THR A 470 -11.14 16.46 11.72
C THR A 470 -9.77 17.09 11.69
N TYR A 471 -9.07 16.98 10.57
CA TYR A 471 -7.76 17.61 10.37
C TYR A 471 -7.79 18.60 9.19
N ASP A 472 -7.32 19.81 9.41
CA ASP A 472 -7.06 20.79 8.34
C ASP A 472 -5.58 20.74 7.95
N PRO A 473 -5.22 20.16 6.78
CA PRO A 473 -3.84 20.08 6.34
C PRO A 473 -3.24 21.44 5.96
N ARG A 474 -4.06 22.46 5.69
CA ARG A 474 -3.60 23.81 5.33
C ARG A 474 -3.21 24.63 6.56
N GLN A 475 -3.85 24.34 7.69
CA GLN A 475 -3.62 25.03 8.96
C GLN A 475 -2.86 24.16 9.97
N TYR A 476 -2.57 22.90 9.64
CA TYR A 476 -1.99 21.90 10.54
C TYR A 476 -2.80 21.83 11.84
N HIS A 477 -4.11 21.61 11.72
CA HIS A 477 -5.02 21.81 12.85
C HIS A 477 -6.00 20.66 13.03
N VAL A 478 -6.05 20.09 14.23
CA VAL A 478 -7.00 19.05 14.63
C VAL A 478 -8.15 19.68 15.43
N CYS A 479 -9.38 19.33 15.08
CA CYS A 479 -10.58 19.73 15.80
C CYS A 479 -11.35 18.51 16.29
N ILE A 480 -11.62 18.45 17.60
CA ILE A 480 -12.41 17.41 18.23
C ILE A 480 -13.89 17.78 18.22
N TRP A 481 -14.72 16.83 17.81
CA TRP A 481 -16.17 16.92 17.82
C TRP A 481 -16.72 15.88 18.80
N SER A 482 -17.81 16.23 19.48
CA SER A 482 -18.51 15.27 20.33
C SER A 482 -20.01 15.29 20.11
N SER A 483 -20.62 14.11 20.15
CA SER A 483 -22.07 13.93 20.12
C SER A 483 -22.52 13.15 21.36
N LEU A 484 -23.64 13.57 21.94
CA LEU A 484 -24.29 12.91 23.08
C LEU A 484 -25.59 12.19 22.69
N ASP A 485 -25.98 12.29 21.43
CA ASP A 485 -27.23 11.79 20.85
C ASP A 485 -26.97 10.89 19.64
N ASP A 486 -25.90 10.09 19.71
CA ASP A 486 -25.58 9.03 18.76
C ASP A 486 -25.33 9.52 17.32
N GLY A 487 -24.80 10.73 17.20
CA GLY A 487 -24.34 11.33 15.96
C GLY A 487 -25.38 12.22 15.27
N GLU A 488 -26.55 12.44 15.87
CA GLU A 488 -27.60 13.32 15.32
C GLU A 488 -27.18 14.79 15.41
N THR A 489 -26.58 15.20 16.52
CA THR A 489 -26.00 16.53 16.71
C THR A 489 -24.59 16.44 17.24
N TRP A 490 -23.77 17.43 16.89
CA TRP A 490 -22.37 17.48 17.28
C TRP A 490 -21.99 18.86 17.79
N GLU A 491 -21.20 18.86 18.84
CA GLU A 491 -20.59 20.04 19.42
C GLU A 491 -19.11 20.06 19.05
N ARG A 492 -18.64 21.23 18.61
CA ARG A 492 -17.24 21.51 18.33
C ARG A 492 -16.52 21.77 19.65
N GLY A 493 -15.42 21.06 19.88
CA GLY A 493 -14.70 21.04 21.15
C GLY A 493 -13.26 21.51 21.04
N LEU A 494 -12.33 20.70 21.56
CA LEU A 494 -10.91 21.02 21.64
C LEU A 494 -10.28 21.17 20.26
N GLU A 495 -9.37 22.14 20.15
CA GLU A 495 -8.66 22.51 18.94
C GLU A 495 -7.16 22.55 19.23
N VAL A 496 -6.36 21.88 18.39
CA VAL A 496 -4.91 21.71 18.60
C VAL A 496 -4.18 21.87 17.27
N GLU A 497 -3.20 22.79 17.24
CA GLU A 497 -2.23 22.90 16.14
C GLU A 497 -1.20 21.77 16.23
N THR A 498 -1.10 20.97 15.17
CA THR A 498 -0.16 19.86 15.05
C THR A 498 0.02 19.49 13.57
N GLN A 499 1.27 19.27 13.15
CA GLN A 499 1.57 18.71 11.83
C GLN A 499 1.27 17.19 11.74
N TRP A 500 0.98 16.58 12.89
CA TRP A 500 0.64 15.17 13.00
C TRP A 500 -0.87 14.99 13.07
N PRO A 501 -1.51 14.50 11.98
CA PRO A 501 -2.97 14.47 11.87
C PRO A 501 -3.62 13.35 12.69
N LEU A 502 -2.83 12.41 13.21
CA LEU A 502 -3.36 11.20 13.86
C LEU A 502 -3.95 11.50 15.24
N VAL A 503 -5.13 10.92 15.48
CA VAL A 503 -5.81 10.92 16.78
C VAL A 503 -6.09 9.47 17.17
N ALA A 504 -5.23 8.89 18.02
CA ALA A 504 -5.43 7.52 18.50
C ALA A 504 -6.42 7.49 19.67
N THR A 505 -7.24 6.45 19.72
CA THR A 505 -8.31 6.28 20.71
C THR A 505 -8.27 4.89 21.33
N CYS A 506 -8.82 4.78 22.54
CA CYS A 506 -9.10 3.49 23.18
C CYS A 506 -10.52 3.57 23.75
N ALA A 507 -11.37 2.59 23.44
CA ALA A 507 -12.76 2.59 23.91
C ALA A 507 -12.86 2.30 25.42
N ASP A 508 -11.97 1.46 25.94
CA ASP A 508 -12.00 0.99 27.32
C ASP A 508 -10.61 0.83 27.94
N PRO A 509 -10.12 1.74 28.80
CA PRO A 509 -10.82 2.94 29.25
C PRO A 509 -10.91 3.99 28.14
N PRO A 510 -11.88 4.92 28.22
CA PRO A 510 -12.00 6.00 27.24
C PRO A 510 -10.75 6.89 27.18
N ILE A 511 -10.04 6.82 26.06
CA ILE A 511 -8.84 7.61 25.77
C ILE A 511 -8.98 8.29 24.41
N VAL A 512 -8.53 9.55 24.35
CA VAL A 512 -8.31 10.29 23.10
C VAL A 512 -6.92 10.90 23.17
N THR A 513 -6.13 10.75 22.10
CA THR A 513 -4.78 11.33 22.00
C THR A 513 -4.67 12.25 20.81
N ILE A 514 -3.91 13.34 20.95
CA ILE A 514 -3.64 14.28 19.87
C ILE A 514 -2.18 14.71 20.01
N SER A 515 -1.35 14.41 19.02
CA SER A 515 0.10 14.63 19.11
C SER A 515 0.68 13.92 20.36
N SER A 516 1.35 14.62 21.25
CA SER A 516 1.88 14.11 22.53
C SER A 516 0.89 14.16 23.69
N ILE A 517 -0.32 14.70 23.48
CA ILE A 517 -1.32 14.87 24.53
C ILE A 517 -2.19 13.61 24.59
N MET A 518 -2.32 13.05 25.79
CA MET A 518 -3.31 12.01 26.10
C MET A 518 -4.37 12.57 27.02
N LEU A 519 -5.65 12.38 26.67
CA LEU A 519 -6.80 12.62 27.54
C LEU A 519 -7.37 11.25 27.92
N LEU A 520 -7.42 11.00 29.22
CA LEU A 520 -7.90 9.75 29.81
C LEU A 520 -9.08 10.04 30.71
N GLN A 521 -10.19 9.33 30.50
CA GLN A 521 -11.36 9.44 31.36
C GLN A 521 -11.19 8.57 32.60
N ASP A 522 -11.41 9.14 33.78
CA ASP A 522 -11.42 8.40 35.03
C ASP A 522 -12.77 7.71 35.29
N ALA A 523 -12.83 6.92 36.37
CA ALA A 523 -14.04 6.19 36.77
C ALA A 523 -15.24 7.09 37.10
N SER A 524 -15.02 8.39 37.37
CA SER A 524 -16.09 9.37 37.59
C SER A 524 -16.60 10.01 36.30
N GLY A 525 -15.97 9.70 35.17
CA GLY A 525 -16.29 10.28 33.87
C GLY A 525 -15.56 11.61 33.58
N GLN A 526 -14.65 12.05 34.44
CA GLN A 526 -13.86 13.26 34.20
C GLN A 526 -12.67 12.97 33.29
N TRP A 527 -12.40 13.87 32.35
CA TRP A 527 -11.26 13.77 31.43
C TRP A 527 -10.05 14.46 32.03
N ASN A 528 -8.97 13.70 32.20
CA ASN A 528 -7.72 14.19 32.75
C ASN A 528 -6.63 14.15 31.68
N ARG A 529 -5.82 15.21 31.62
CA ARG A 529 -4.63 15.23 30.77
C ARG A 529 -3.54 14.39 31.41
N VAL A 530 -3.03 13.43 30.66
CA VAL A 530 -1.92 12.56 31.02
C VAL A 530 -0.70 12.94 30.16
N SER A 531 0.48 12.98 30.79
CA SER A 531 1.75 13.19 30.09
C SER A 531 2.48 11.86 29.99
N ILE A 532 2.69 11.39 28.77
CA ILE A 532 3.56 10.25 28.49
C ILE A 532 5.00 10.77 28.48
N GLY A 533 5.96 9.94 28.90
CA GLY A 533 7.38 10.24 29.06
C GLY A 533 7.91 11.50 28.36
N SER A 534 8.72 12.30 29.06
CA SER A 534 9.13 13.65 28.65
C SER A 534 9.73 13.80 27.24
N ASN A 535 10.22 12.71 26.65
CA ASN A 535 10.86 12.71 25.32
C ASN A 535 10.23 11.70 24.35
N SER A 536 9.05 11.15 24.67
CA SER A 536 8.45 10.05 23.89
C SER A 536 7.88 10.51 22.54
N GLY A 537 7.79 11.81 22.27
CA GLY A 537 7.30 12.33 20.98
C GLY A 537 5.78 12.19 20.83
N MET A 538 5.30 11.91 19.62
CA MET A 538 3.88 11.88 19.29
C MET A 538 3.30 10.48 19.49
N ILE A 539 2.05 10.39 19.92
CA ILE A 539 1.37 9.12 20.18
C ILE A 539 0.78 8.57 18.88
N ARG A 540 1.12 7.32 18.57
CA ARG A 540 0.70 6.60 17.35
C ARG A 540 -0.47 5.66 17.62
N ARG A 541 -0.42 4.94 18.74
CA ARG A 541 -1.43 3.94 19.10
C ARG A 541 -1.51 3.82 20.61
N VAL A 542 -2.70 3.56 21.13
CA VAL A 542 -2.92 3.27 22.54
C VAL A 542 -3.79 2.03 22.65
N VAL A 543 -3.37 1.10 23.49
CA VAL A 543 -4.14 -0.09 23.86
C VAL A 543 -4.14 -0.24 25.38
N SER A 544 -5.08 -1.02 25.90
CA SER A 544 -5.27 -1.21 27.32
C SER A 544 -5.54 -2.69 27.62
N ILE A 545 -5.19 -3.09 28.84
CA ILE A 545 -5.52 -4.40 29.38
C ILE A 545 -6.19 -4.16 30.72
N ARG A 546 -7.33 -4.82 30.97
CA ARG A 546 -7.94 -4.88 32.30
C ARG A 546 -7.73 -6.25 32.89
N ARG A 547 -7.08 -6.32 34.06
CA ARG A 547 -6.89 -7.55 34.84
C ARG A 547 -7.73 -7.48 36.09
N ASN A 548 -8.51 -8.52 36.34
CA ASN A 548 -9.16 -8.71 37.63
C ASN A 548 -8.16 -9.39 38.56
N ASP A 549 -7.63 -8.67 39.54
CA ASP A 549 -6.81 -9.28 40.57
C ASP A 549 -7.67 -10.12 41.53
N GLN A 550 -7.02 -11.06 42.21
CA GLN A 550 -7.66 -11.94 43.21
C GLN A 550 -8.36 -11.16 44.34
N ASP A 551 -7.95 -9.91 44.57
CA ASP A 551 -8.51 -9.00 45.57
C ASP A 551 -9.70 -8.17 45.06
N ASN A 552 -10.27 -8.50 43.89
CA ASN A 552 -11.36 -7.76 43.24
C ASN A 552 -10.99 -6.31 42.84
N SER A 553 -9.71 -5.94 42.86
CA SER A 553 -9.21 -4.72 42.23
C SER A 553 -9.00 -4.95 40.74
N THR A 554 -9.61 -4.12 39.90
CA THR A 554 -9.29 -4.05 38.48
C THR A 554 -8.01 -3.25 38.29
N ASN A 555 -6.92 -3.91 37.90
CA ASN A 555 -5.72 -3.20 37.49
C ASN A 555 -5.75 -2.98 35.96
N THR A 556 -5.56 -1.74 35.53
CA THR A 556 -5.55 -1.39 34.10
C THR A 556 -4.14 -1.01 33.70
N THR A 557 -3.56 -1.80 32.81
CA THR A 557 -2.29 -1.45 32.15
C THR A 557 -2.60 -0.72 30.85
N LEU A 558 -1.94 0.42 30.63
CA LEU A 558 -1.98 1.17 29.39
C LEU A 558 -0.65 1.00 28.65
N ILE A 559 -0.73 0.79 27.34
CA ILE A 559 0.42 0.74 26.45
C ILE A 559 0.24 1.79 25.35
N ALA A 560 1.24 2.64 25.19
CA ALA A 560 1.26 3.66 24.16
C ALA A 560 2.46 3.47 23.25
N LEU A 561 2.21 3.23 21.96
CA LEU A 561 3.24 3.34 20.92
C LEU A 561 3.39 4.81 20.55
N THR A 562 4.61 5.31 20.60
CA THR A 562 4.96 6.68 20.23
C THR A 562 5.89 6.70 19.02
N THR A 563 6.24 7.89 18.53
CA THR A 563 7.21 8.03 17.44
C THR A 563 8.63 7.64 17.83
N THR A 564 8.94 7.52 19.12
CA THR A 564 10.32 7.25 19.59
C THR A 564 10.45 5.98 20.41
N ASP A 565 9.37 5.55 21.07
CA ASP A 565 9.39 4.44 22.01
C ASP A 565 8.01 3.76 22.18
N LEU A 566 7.98 2.71 22.97
CA LEU A 566 6.80 2.02 23.47
C LEU A 566 6.77 2.26 24.97
N GLN A 567 5.67 2.78 25.48
CA GLN A 567 5.54 3.23 26.86
C GLN A 567 4.45 2.42 27.57
N ARG A 568 4.71 2.05 28.84
CA ARG A 568 3.80 1.30 29.70
C ARG A 568 3.46 2.09 30.96
N SER A 569 2.19 2.06 31.34
CA SER A 569 1.71 2.55 32.63
C SER A 569 0.84 1.48 33.29
N ASP A 570 1.14 1.14 34.54
CA ASP A 570 0.38 0.18 35.35
C ASP A 570 -0.45 0.87 36.46
N ASP A 571 -0.57 2.20 36.39
CA ASP A 571 -1.20 3.04 37.41
C ASP A 571 -2.14 4.08 36.79
N TRP A 572 -2.88 3.67 35.75
CA TRP A 572 -3.87 4.50 35.06
C TRP A 572 -3.28 5.79 34.47
N GLY A 573 -2.07 5.70 33.90
CA GLY A 573 -1.39 6.80 33.25
C GLY A 573 -0.66 7.76 34.21
N ALA A 574 -0.62 7.49 35.52
CA ALA A 574 0.04 8.38 36.47
C ALA A 574 1.57 8.36 36.35
N SER A 575 2.15 7.21 36.03
CA SER A 575 3.56 7.04 35.69
C SER A 575 3.75 6.18 34.45
N TRP A 576 4.82 6.48 33.70
CA TRP A 576 5.16 5.81 32.45
C TRP A 576 6.61 5.34 32.48
N GLN A 577 6.84 4.14 31.96
CA GLN A 577 8.16 3.56 31.75
C GLN A 577 8.30 3.03 30.34
N GLN A 578 9.51 3.16 29.79
CA GLN A 578 9.85 2.62 28.49
C GLN A 578 9.79 1.09 28.52
N ASP A 579 9.18 0.50 27.49
CA ASP A 579 8.82 -0.91 27.45
C ASP A 579 9.13 -1.58 26.09
N ASN A 580 9.95 -0.94 25.25
CA ASN A 580 10.38 -1.45 23.95
C ASN A 580 11.09 -2.81 23.99
N GLY A 581 11.80 -3.11 25.08
CA GLY A 581 12.78 -4.18 25.09
C GLY A 581 13.89 -3.91 24.07
N GLU A 582 14.11 -4.86 23.15
CA GLU A 582 15.15 -4.79 22.11
C GLU A 582 14.65 -4.16 20.79
N LEU A 583 13.35 -3.86 20.68
CA LEU A 583 12.73 -3.37 19.44
C LEU A 583 12.83 -1.86 19.29
N SER A 584 13.16 -1.38 18.08
CA SER A 584 13.05 0.03 17.74
C SER A 584 11.59 0.42 17.49
N ALA A 585 11.16 1.58 17.99
CA ALA A 585 9.80 2.08 17.76
C ALA A 585 9.49 2.36 16.28
N GLU A 586 10.50 2.72 15.51
CA GLU A 586 10.40 2.96 14.07
C GLU A 586 10.04 1.68 13.29
N GLN A 587 10.41 0.51 13.82
CA GLN A 587 10.08 -0.77 13.21
C GLN A 587 8.66 -1.22 13.55
N ILE A 588 8.07 -0.75 14.65
CA ILE A 588 6.74 -1.14 15.09
C ILE A 588 5.70 -0.38 14.26
N ILE A 589 4.90 -1.12 13.48
CA ILE A 589 3.78 -0.58 12.68
C ILE A 589 2.55 -0.38 13.56
N ASP A 590 2.15 -1.42 14.28
CA ASP A 590 0.94 -1.42 15.13
C ASP A 590 1.13 -2.35 16.34
N ILE A 591 0.29 -2.16 17.36
CA ILE A 591 0.27 -2.94 18.58
C ILE A 591 -1.14 -3.42 18.91
N ALA A 592 -1.25 -4.63 19.46
CA ALA A 592 -2.50 -5.17 19.97
C ALA A 592 -2.25 -6.03 21.21
N VAL A 593 -3.29 -6.25 22.00
CA VAL A 593 -3.13 -6.87 23.30
C VAL A 593 -4.31 -7.75 23.66
N ASP A 594 -4.05 -8.84 24.38
CA ASP A 594 -5.05 -9.60 25.11
C ASP A 594 -4.71 -9.67 26.61
N GLU A 595 -5.43 -10.50 27.36
CA GLU A 595 -5.21 -10.64 28.81
C GLU A 595 -3.79 -11.11 29.17
N THR A 596 -3.13 -11.82 28.26
CA THR A 596 -1.86 -12.52 28.48
C THR A 596 -0.69 -11.86 27.74
N TYR A 597 -0.87 -11.47 26.48
CA TYR A 597 0.20 -11.07 25.58
C TYR A 597 -0.02 -9.68 24.98
N LEU A 598 1.09 -8.95 24.86
CA LEU A 598 1.25 -7.82 23.95
C LEU A 598 1.86 -8.31 22.65
N TYR A 599 1.20 -7.99 21.55
CA TYR A 599 1.64 -8.29 20.19
C TYR A 599 2.10 -7.00 19.50
N VAL A 600 3.14 -7.12 18.69
CA VAL A 600 3.67 -6.04 17.85
C VAL A 600 3.76 -6.53 16.42
N LEU A 601 3.27 -5.71 15.48
CA LEU A 601 3.51 -5.88 14.06
C LEU A 601 4.71 -5.02 13.67
N LEU A 602 5.70 -5.62 13.01
CA LEU A 602 6.93 -4.97 12.59
C LEU A 602 6.96 -4.75 11.08
N SER A 603 7.79 -3.81 10.63
CA SER A 603 8.13 -3.59 9.23
C SER A 603 8.56 -4.90 8.54
N GLY A 604 7.99 -5.17 7.36
CA GLY A 604 8.25 -6.41 6.61
C GLY A 604 7.44 -7.63 7.06
N GLY A 605 6.39 -7.42 7.88
CA GLY A 605 5.42 -8.46 8.23
C GLY A 605 5.86 -9.43 9.32
N GLN A 606 6.87 -9.08 10.09
CA GLN A 606 7.26 -9.85 11.27
C GLN A 606 6.35 -9.51 12.44
N ILE A 607 6.03 -10.52 13.25
CA ILE A 607 5.19 -10.34 14.43
C ILE A 607 5.95 -10.93 15.60
N ALA A 608 5.93 -10.23 16.72
CA ALA A 608 6.41 -10.75 17.98
C ALA A 608 5.35 -10.56 19.05
N ARG A 609 5.42 -11.41 20.07
CA ARG A 609 4.61 -11.29 21.27
C ARG A 609 5.45 -11.32 22.52
N ARG A 610 4.92 -10.77 23.59
CA ARG A 610 5.54 -10.82 24.91
C ARG A 610 4.45 -10.94 25.97
N GLU A 611 4.70 -11.77 26.97
CA GLU A 611 3.81 -11.92 28.12
C GLU A 611 3.81 -10.63 28.97
N MET A 612 2.64 -10.20 29.44
CA MET A 612 2.41 -8.87 30.03
C MET A 612 2.36 -8.83 31.55
#